data_AF-A0A7X7UPF6-F1
#
_entry.id   AF-A0A7X7UPF6-F1
#
_cell.length_a   1.000
_cell.length_b   1.000
_cell.length_c   1.000
_cell.angle_alpha   90.00
_cell.angle_beta   90.00
_cell.angle_gamma   90.00
#
_symmetry.space_group_name_H-M   'P 1'
#
loop_
_entity.id
_entity.type
_entity.pdbx_description
1 polymer ?
#
loop_
_entity_poly.entity_id
_entity_poly.type
_entity_poly.pdbx_seq_one_letter_code
_entity_poly.pdbx_strand_id
1 'polypeptide(L)'
;MIGIHEQITWIIYFLFFGFFLAVMHDVLKYVLGRFRINQVLSYIFQLFFWLALAYLATVFMMKVTEGALTVYAFGFFALGALVHFLYFSKGLERDLRRFEYALSKIYKRVRKIIILIVVPKEVLLFAKKLLPKKQTIAWVKNKFRKMFRKEKNDEKDHNDGSADPEHPVSQLLQ
;
A
#
# COMPACT_ATOMS: atom_id res chain seq x y z
N MET A 1 -31.47 -22.32 -30.75
CA MET A 1 -32.04 -22.28 -29.39
C MET A 1 -30.91 -22.58 -28.44
N ILE A 2 -30.53 -21.63 -27.59
CA ILE A 2 -29.48 -21.85 -26.59
C ILE A 2 -29.94 -22.99 -25.68
N GLY A 3 -29.10 -24.02 -25.56
CA GLY A 3 -29.42 -25.17 -24.73
C GLY A 3 -29.41 -24.81 -23.25
N ILE A 4 -30.27 -25.44 -22.44
CA ILE A 4 -30.31 -25.23 -20.98
C ILE A 4 -28.93 -25.46 -20.35
N HIS A 5 -28.17 -26.44 -20.86
CA HIS A 5 -26.80 -26.71 -20.42
C HIS A 5 -25.85 -25.53 -20.63
N GLU A 6 -26.00 -24.81 -21.74
CA GLU A 6 -25.18 -23.66 -22.09
C GLU A 6 -25.50 -22.45 -21.22
N GLN A 7 -26.79 -22.23 -20.92
CA GLN A 7 -27.22 -21.21 -19.95
C GLN A 7 -26.66 -21.48 -18.56
N ILE A 8 -26.74 -22.72 -18.07
CA ILE A 8 -26.16 -23.11 -16.77
C ILE A 8 -24.65 -22.86 -16.76
N THR A 9 -23.97 -23.21 -17.85
CA THR A 9 -22.53 -22.99 -18.01
C THR A 9 -22.19 -21.51 -17.92
N TRP A 10 -22.95 -20.63 -18.59
CA TRP A 10 -22.77 -19.18 -18.49
C TRP A 10 -22.97 -18.66 -17.06
N ILE A 11 -24.02 -19.12 -16.38
CA ILE A 11 -24.31 -18.73 -15.00
C ILE A 11 -23.13 -19.05 -14.07
N ILE A 12 -22.58 -20.27 -14.18
CA ILE A 12 -21.43 -20.69 -13.37
C ILE A 12 -20.21 -19.81 -13.69
N TYR A 13 -19.92 -19.56 -14.96
CA TYR A 13 -18.80 -18.70 -15.34
C TYR A 13 -18.94 -17.27 -14.81
N PHE A 14 -20.13 -16.67 -14.86
CA PHE A 14 -20.35 -15.34 -14.31
C PHE A 14 -20.23 -15.29 -12.80
N LEU A 15 -20.71 -16.33 -12.10
CA LEU A 15 -20.56 -16.43 -10.66
C LEU A 15 -19.08 -16.48 -10.25
N PHE A 16 -18.30 -17.34 -10.90
CA PHE A 16 -16.86 -17.46 -10.64
C PHE A 16 -16.11 -16.18 -11.03
N PHE A 17 -16.49 -15.53 -12.12
CA PHE A 17 -15.86 -14.28 -12.54
C PHE A 17 -16.16 -13.12 -11.58
N GLY A 18 -17.39 -13.03 -11.07
CA GLY A 18 -17.76 -12.08 -10.00
C GLY A 18 -16.97 -12.29 -8.72
N PHE A 19 -16.84 -13.55 -8.30
CA PHE A 19 -15.99 -13.93 -7.17
C PHE A 19 -14.52 -13.53 -7.41
N PHE A 20 -13.99 -13.82 -8.59
CA PHE A 20 -12.61 -13.47 -8.96
C PHE A 20 -12.35 -11.97 -8.91
N LEU A 21 -13.25 -11.14 -9.45
CA LEU A 21 -13.08 -9.68 -9.39
C LEU A 21 -13.10 -9.16 -7.95
N ALA A 22 -13.96 -9.71 -7.09
CA ALA A 22 -14.00 -9.34 -5.67
C ALA A 22 -12.71 -9.74 -4.94
N VAL A 23 -12.15 -10.92 -5.23
CA VAL A 23 -10.83 -11.33 -4.71
C VAL A 23 -9.75 -10.37 -5.18
N MET A 24 -9.70 -10.05 -6.48
CA MET A 24 -8.70 -9.16 -7.05
C MET A 24 -8.76 -7.75 -6.45
N HIS A 25 -9.96 -7.26 -6.17
CA HIS A 25 -10.16 -6.01 -5.46
C HIS A 25 -9.58 -6.03 -4.04
N ASP A 26 -9.86 -7.08 -3.26
CA ASP A 26 -9.34 -7.20 -1.89
C ASP A 26 -7.81 -7.37 -1.87
N VAL A 27 -7.26 -8.12 -2.82
CA VAL A 27 -5.80 -8.25 -3.01
C VAL A 27 -5.18 -6.90 -3.35
N LEU A 28 -5.76 -6.14 -4.29
CA LEU A 28 -5.28 -4.81 -4.64
C LEU A 28 -5.28 -3.89 -3.42
N LYS A 29 -6.38 -3.85 -2.67
CA LYS A 29 -6.51 -3.02 -1.48
C LYS A 29 -5.45 -3.41 -0.43
N TYR A 30 -5.21 -4.69 -0.24
CA TYR A 30 -4.17 -5.20 0.66
C TYR A 30 -2.77 -4.75 0.21
N VAL A 31 -2.46 -4.91 -1.08
CA VAL A 31 -1.16 -4.52 -1.67
C VAL A 31 -0.95 -3.00 -1.57
N LEU A 32 -1.93 -2.18 -1.96
CA LEU A 32 -1.87 -0.72 -1.87
C LEU A 32 -1.71 -0.24 -0.43
N GLY A 33 -2.42 -0.85 0.54
CA GLY A 33 -2.26 -0.50 1.95
C GLY A 33 -0.88 -0.84 2.50
N ARG A 34 -0.20 -1.83 1.92
CA ARG A 34 1.13 -2.28 2.38
C ARG A 34 2.26 -1.47 1.78
N PHE A 35 2.16 -1.16 0.49
CA PHE A 35 3.11 -0.29 -0.17
C PHE A 35 2.91 1.13 0.38
N ARG A 36 3.89 1.69 1.10
CA ARG A 36 3.92 3.10 1.55
C ARG A 36 4.10 4.07 0.36
N ILE A 37 3.28 3.87 -0.66
CA ILE A 37 3.22 4.68 -1.86
C ILE A 37 2.51 5.99 -1.50
N ASN A 38 2.99 7.11 -2.05
CA ASN A 38 2.31 8.39 -1.94
C ASN A 38 0.84 8.24 -2.35
N GLN A 39 -0.10 8.85 -1.62
CA GLN A 39 -1.55 8.70 -1.86
C GLN A 39 -1.93 8.85 -3.35
N VAL A 40 -1.31 9.82 -4.04
CA VAL A 40 -1.49 10.05 -5.48
C VAL A 40 -1.14 8.82 -6.34
N LEU A 41 0.01 8.20 -6.09
CA LEU A 41 0.46 7.05 -6.87
C LEU A 41 -0.38 5.80 -6.54
N SER A 42 -0.90 5.69 -5.32
CA SER A 42 -1.89 4.67 -4.95
C SER A 42 -3.17 4.80 -5.80
N TYR A 43 -3.71 6.02 -5.94
CA TYR A 43 -4.86 6.27 -6.82
C TYR A 43 -4.56 5.99 -8.29
N ILE A 44 -3.37 6.35 -8.79
CA ILE A 44 -2.96 6.03 -10.16
C ILE A 44 -2.94 4.52 -10.38
N PHE A 45 -2.32 3.74 -9.50
CA PHE A 45 -2.32 2.27 -9.58
C PHE A 45 -3.73 1.69 -9.49
N GLN A 46 -4.56 2.23 -8.61
CA GLN A 46 -5.95 1.80 -8.48
C GLN A 46 -6.72 2.05 -9.79
N LEU A 47 -6.54 3.21 -10.43
CA LEU A 47 -7.18 3.55 -11.70
C LEU A 47 -6.72 2.63 -12.83
N PHE A 48 -5.41 2.39 -12.98
CA PHE A 48 -4.89 1.45 -13.97
C PHE A 48 -5.40 0.04 -13.74
N PHE A 49 -5.48 -0.40 -12.49
CA PHE A 49 -5.98 -1.73 -12.16
C PHE A 49 -7.49 -1.86 -12.43
N TRP A 50 -8.29 -0.84 -12.12
CA TRP A 50 -9.71 -0.82 -12.49
C TRP A 50 -9.90 -0.83 -14.00
N LEU A 51 -9.10 -0.06 -14.74
CA LEU A 51 -9.14 -0.06 -16.19
C LEU A 51 -8.79 -1.45 -16.75
N ALA A 52 -7.77 -2.10 -16.19
CA ALA A 52 -7.37 -3.46 -16.57
C ALA A 52 -8.45 -4.49 -16.22
N LEU A 53 -9.07 -4.41 -15.05
CA LEU A 53 -10.17 -5.28 -14.64
C LEU A 53 -11.41 -5.07 -15.52
N ALA A 54 -11.76 -3.82 -15.82
CA ALA A 54 -12.87 -3.48 -16.69
C ALA A 54 -12.63 -4.03 -18.11
N TYR A 55 -11.44 -3.81 -18.66
CA TYR A 55 -11.04 -4.39 -19.94
C TYR A 55 -11.13 -5.92 -19.94
N LEU A 56 -10.60 -6.58 -18.90
CA LEU A 56 -10.65 -8.02 -18.75
C LEU A 56 -12.10 -8.53 -18.64
N ALA A 57 -12.95 -7.81 -17.91
CA ALA A 57 -14.38 -8.11 -17.80
C ALA A 57 -15.11 -8.00 -19.13
N THR A 58 -14.83 -6.96 -19.92
CA THR A 58 -15.43 -6.80 -21.25
C THR A 58 -14.99 -7.91 -22.21
N VAL A 59 -13.69 -8.25 -22.22
CA VAL A 59 -13.16 -9.34 -23.05
C VAL A 59 -13.77 -10.68 -22.63
N PHE A 60 -13.86 -10.94 -21.33
CA PHE A 60 -14.48 -12.15 -20.80
C PHE A 60 -15.96 -12.24 -21.18
N MET A 61 -16.72 -11.15 -20.99
CA MET A 61 -18.12 -11.04 -21.39
C MET A 61 -18.31 -11.34 -22.88
N MET A 62 -17.50 -10.73 -23.75
CA MET A 62 -17.60 -10.97 -25.20
C MET A 62 -17.29 -12.42 -25.57
N LYS A 63 -16.32 -13.06 -24.91
CA LYS A 63 -15.99 -14.47 -25.18
C LYS A 63 -17.03 -15.46 -24.67
N VAL A 64 -17.64 -15.20 -23.52
CA VAL A 64 -18.58 -16.15 -22.88
C VAL A 64 -19.97 -16.02 -23.48
N THR A 65 -20.41 -14.81 -23.82
CA THR A 65 -21.78 -14.57 -24.33
C THR A 65 -21.90 -14.60 -25.85
N GLU A 66 -20.79 -14.77 -26.58
CA GLU A 66 -20.75 -14.58 -28.04
C GLU A 66 -21.35 -13.24 -28.50
N GLY A 67 -21.31 -12.22 -27.63
CA GLY A 67 -21.90 -10.89 -27.87
C GLY A 67 -23.35 -10.72 -27.37
N ALA A 68 -24.00 -11.78 -26.87
CA ALA A 68 -25.35 -11.71 -26.31
C ALA A 68 -25.32 -11.26 -24.83
N LEU A 69 -25.18 -9.96 -24.61
CA LEU A 69 -25.13 -9.38 -23.26
C LEU A 69 -26.52 -9.43 -22.59
N THR A 70 -26.78 -10.45 -21.78
CA THR A 70 -28.04 -10.59 -21.04
C THR A 70 -27.95 -9.93 -19.67
N VAL A 71 -29.01 -9.20 -19.26
CA VAL A 71 -29.09 -8.54 -17.93
C VAL A 71 -28.90 -9.55 -16.79
N TYR A 72 -29.30 -10.81 -16.98
CA TYR A 72 -29.12 -11.88 -16.02
C TYR A 72 -27.64 -12.19 -15.72
N ALA A 73 -26.73 -12.02 -16.69
CA ALA A 73 -25.29 -12.20 -16.49
C ALA A 73 -24.73 -11.22 -15.45
N PHE A 74 -25.21 -9.98 -15.44
CA PHE A 74 -24.85 -8.99 -14.43
C PHE A 74 -25.36 -9.36 -13.03
N GLY A 75 -26.53 -10.00 -12.94
CA GLY A 75 -27.08 -10.49 -11.68
C GLY A 75 -26.20 -11.57 -11.05
N PHE A 76 -25.84 -12.61 -11.80
CA PHE A 76 -24.96 -13.67 -11.31
C PHE A 76 -23.55 -13.20 -11.03
N PHE A 77 -23.05 -12.25 -11.83
CA PHE A 77 -21.80 -11.57 -11.57
C PHE A 77 -21.80 -10.85 -10.20
N ALA A 78 -22.82 -10.01 -9.95
CA ALA A 78 -22.96 -9.31 -8.68
C ALA A 78 -23.13 -10.28 -7.51
N LEU A 79 -23.88 -11.37 -7.71
CA LEU A 79 -24.07 -12.42 -6.70
C LEU A 79 -22.74 -13.08 -6.32
N GLY A 80 -21.91 -13.44 -7.32
CA GLY A 80 -20.59 -14.01 -7.08
C GLY A 80 -19.66 -13.09 -6.28
N ALA A 81 -19.69 -11.79 -6.60
CA ALA A 81 -18.94 -10.78 -5.84
C ALA A 81 -19.47 -10.62 -4.39
N LEU A 82 -20.79 -10.65 -4.21
CA LEU A 82 -21.44 -10.55 -2.90
C LEU A 82 -21.08 -11.73 -1.99
N VAL A 83 -21.10 -12.95 -2.53
CA VAL A 83 -20.71 -14.18 -1.81
C VAL A 83 -19.28 -14.07 -1.29
N HIS A 84 -18.35 -13.57 -2.12
CA HIS A 84 -16.97 -13.34 -1.68
C HIS A 84 -16.90 -12.34 -0.54
N PHE A 85 -17.58 -11.19 -0.68
CA PHE A 85 -17.51 -10.10 0.29
C PHE A 85 -18.04 -10.52 1.67
N LEU A 86 -19.17 -11.25 1.71
CA LEU A 86 -19.80 -11.68 2.95
C LEU A 86 -19.03 -12.79 3.68
N TYR A 87 -18.54 -13.79 2.94
CA TYR A 87 -18.01 -15.01 3.54
C TYR A 87 -16.48 -15.10 3.52
N PHE A 88 -15.82 -14.61 2.46
CA PHE A 88 -14.41 -14.91 2.19
C PHE A 88 -13.46 -13.76 2.47
N SER A 89 -13.92 -12.50 2.39
CA SER A 89 -13.06 -11.32 2.59
C SER A 89 -12.18 -11.41 3.85
N LYS A 90 -12.78 -11.78 4.99
CA LYS A 90 -12.06 -11.91 6.28
C LYS A 90 -11.05 -13.07 6.31
N GLY A 91 -11.35 -14.17 5.63
CA GLY A 91 -10.44 -15.32 5.53
C GLY A 91 -9.25 -14.99 4.65
N LEU A 92 -9.53 -14.38 3.50
CA LEU A 92 -8.54 -14.00 2.51
C LEU A 92 -7.49 -13.03 3.08
N GLU A 93 -7.90 -12.06 3.89
CA GLU A 93 -6.97 -11.14 4.57
C GLU A 93 -6.02 -11.87 5.55
N ARG A 94 -6.47 -12.95 6.21
CA ARG A 94 -5.60 -13.75 7.09
C ARG A 94 -4.61 -14.57 6.26
N ASP A 95 -5.05 -15.14 5.15
CA ASP A 95 -4.20 -15.95 4.29
C ASP A 95 -3.17 -15.11 3.55
N LEU A 96 -3.54 -13.91 3.10
CA LEU A 96 -2.61 -12.90 2.57
C LEU A 96 -1.51 -12.56 3.58
N ARG A 97 -1.86 -12.34 4.85
CA ARG A 97 -0.87 -12.08 5.92
C ARG A 97 0.08 -13.26 6.14
N ARG A 98 -0.44 -14.50 6.12
CA ARG A 98 0.39 -15.71 6.23
C ARG A 98 1.33 -15.86 5.03
N PHE A 99 0.82 -15.61 3.83
CA PHE A 99 1.60 -15.67 2.60
C PHE A 99 2.71 -14.61 2.61
N GLU A 100 2.44 -13.39 3.06
CA GLU A 100 3.45 -12.35 3.25
C GLU A 100 4.54 -12.79 4.24
N TYR A 101 4.16 -13.41 5.36
CA TYR A 101 5.14 -13.91 6.33
C TYR A 101 6.07 -14.97 5.69
N ALA A 102 5.49 -15.89 4.91
CA ALA A 102 6.25 -16.88 4.16
C ALA A 102 7.18 -16.24 3.12
N LEU A 103 6.67 -15.30 2.32
CA LEU A 103 7.44 -14.56 1.32
C LEU A 103 8.55 -13.73 1.96
N SER A 104 8.30 -13.06 3.08
CA SER A 104 9.32 -12.29 3.81
C SER A 104 10.48 -13.18 4.27
N LYS A 105 10.17 -14.40 4.71
CA LYS A 105 11.17 -15.40 5.09
C LYS A 105 12.01 -15.84 3.89
N ILE A 106 11.37 -16.04 2.74
CA ILE A 106 12.05 -16.39 1.48
C ILE A 106 12.91 -15.21 1.00
N TYR A 107 12.36 -14.00 0.94
CA TYR A 107 13.06 -12.80 0.54
C TYR A 107 14.30 -12.54 1.41
N LYS A 108 14.22 -12.73 2.73
CA LYS A 108 15.39 -12.63 3.62
C LYS A 108 16.47 -13.65 3.28
N ARG A 109 16.09 -14.89 2.95
CA ARG A 109 17.04 -15.93 2.53
C ARG A 109 17.69 -15.58 1.18
N VAL A 110 16.88 -15.19 0.20
CA VAL A 110 17.35 -14.79 -1.14
C VAL A 110 18.26 -13.57 -1.04
N ARG A 111 17.88 -12.53 -0.30
CA ARG A 111 18.73 -11.36 -0.04
C ARG A 111 20.06 -11.76 0.61
N LYS A 112 20.06 -12.70 1.56
CA LYS A 112 21.29 -13.18 2.19
C LYS A 112 22.20 -13.89 1.19
N ILE A 113 21.63 -14.68 0.28
CA ILE A 113 22.36 -15.36 -0.80
C ILE A 113 22.93 -14.34 -1.78
N ILE A 114 22.12 -13.37 -2.23
CA ILE A 114 22.55 -12.31 -3.14
C ILE A 114 23.69 -11.49 -2.50
N ILE A 115 23.56 -11.09 -1.24
CA ILE A 115 24.64 -10.37 -0.54
C ILE A 115 25.91 -11.23 -0.44
N LEU A 116 25.78 -12.54 -0.19
CA LEU A 116 26.93 -13.44 -0.13
C LEU A 116 27.66 -13.57 -1.48
N ILE A 117 26.91 -13.51 -2.58
CA ILE A 117 27.44 -13.60 -3.95
C ILE A 117 28.04 -12.26 -4.39
N VAL A 118 27.34 -11.15 -4.14
CA VAL A 118 27.72 -9.81 -4.61
C VAL A 118 28.81 -9.17 -3.74
N VAL A 119 28.88 -9.53 -2.45
CA VAL A 119 29.87 -9.00 -1.50
C VAL A 119 30.86 -10.09 -1.13
N PRO A 120 32.04 -10.15 -1.77
CA PRO A 120 33.14 -11.03 -1.38
C PRO A 120 33.54 -10.81 0.08
N LYS A 121 34.02 -11.85 0.75
CA LYS A 121 34.41 -11.79 2.19
C LYS A 121 35.45 -10.68 2.44
N GLU A 122 36.24 -10.33 1.44
CA GLU A 122 37.25 -9.28 1.47
C GLU A 122 36.62 -7.89 1.67
N VAL A 123 35.49 -7.58 1.02
CA VAL A 123 34.79 -6.29 1.13
C VAL A 123 34.11 -6.16 2.50
N LEU A 124 33.60 -7.25 3.06
CA LEU A 124 33.06 -7.29 4.43
C LEU A 124 34.15 -7.07 5.49
N LEU A 125 35.35 -7.63 5.29
CA LEU A 125 36.53 -7.39 6.13
C LEU A 125 37.02 -5.94 6.01
N PHE A 126 37.04 -5.38 4.79
CA PHE A 126 37.40 -3.99 4.55
C PHE A 126 36.38 -3.02 5.17
N ALA A 127 35.08 -3.27 5.01
CA ALA A 127 34.01 -2.48 5.62
C ALA A 127 34.05 -2.53 7.15
N LYS A 128 34.36 -3.70 7.74
CA LYS A 128 34.54 -3.84 9.19
C LYS A 128 35.78 -3.08 9.70
N LYS A 129 36.79 -2.90 8.85
CA LYS A 129 38.02 -2.13 9.14
C LYS A 129 37.83 -0.62 8.91
N LEU A 130 36.94 -0.22 7.99
CA LEU A 130 36.58 1.17 7.71
C LEU A 130 35.47 1.71 8.62
N LEU A 131 34.64 0.86 9.23
CA LEU A 131 33.64 1.29 10.20
C LEU A 131 34.33 1.84 11.45
N PRO A 132 34.15 3.14 11.79
CA PRO A 132 34.75 3.69 12.98
C PRO A 132 34.19 2.95 14.20
N LYS A 133 35.09 2.58 15.14
CA LYS A 133 34.77 1.92 16.42
C LYS A 133 33.47 2.49 17.00
N LYS A 134 32.60 1.65 17.57
CA LYS A 134 31.28 2.04 18.14
C LYS A 134 31.30 3.33 18.99
N GLN A 135 32.44 3.65 19.62
CA GLN A 135 32.66 4.89 20.37
C GLN A 135 32.60 6.17 19.51
N THR A 136 33.14 6.17 18.29
CA THR A 136 33.13 7.35 17.40
C THR A 136 31.73 7.66 16.88
N ILE A 137 30.94 6.63 16.57
CA ILE A 137 29.53 6.80 16.16
C ILE A 137 28.70 7.38 17.31
N ALA A 138 28.92 6.91 18.55
CA ALA A 138 28.28 7.46 19.74
C ALA A 138 28.67 8.92 19.99
N TRP A 139 29.94 9.27 19.78
CA TRP A 139 30.45 10.64 19.90
C TRP A 139 29.84 11.58 18.84
N VAL A 140 29.80 11.17 17.57
CA VAL A 140 29.18 11.93 16.48
C VAL A 140 27.68 12.13 16.72
N LYS A 141 26.97 11.08 17.16
CA LYS A 141 25.54 11.16 17.48
C LYS A 141 25.25 12.14 18.63
N ASN A 142 26.08 12.15 19.68
CA ASN A 142 25.95 13.11 20.76
C ASN A 142 26.28 14.54 20.33
N LYS A 143 27.26 14.72 19.42
CA LYS A 143 27.62 16.03 18.88
C LYS A 143 26.51 16.61 17.98
N PHE A 144 25.92 15.78 17.13
CA PHE A 144 24.75 16.15 16.30
C PHE A 144 23.54 16.52 17.15
N ARG A 145 23.26 15.74 18.20
CA ARG A 145 22.14 16.02 19.12
C ARG A 145 22.30 17.33 19.88
N LYS A 146 23.54 17.78 20.14
CA LYS A 146 23.82 19.08 20.76
C LYS A 146 23.65 20.25 19.78
N MET A 147 24.03 20.09 18.51
CA MET A 147 23.80 21.13 17.49
C MET A 147 22.31 21.38 17.25
N PHE A 148 21.51 20.32 17.06
CA PHE A 148 20.05 20.44 16.86
C PHE A 148 19.26 20.92 18.09
N ARG A 149 19.88 20.93 19.29
CA ARG A 149 19.26 21.46 20.51
C ARG A 149 19.54 22.94 20.73
N LYS A 150 20.58 23.51 20.11
CA LYS A 150 20.88 24.94 20.21
C LYS A 150 19.95 25.78 19.32
N GLU A 151 19.72 25.35 18.08
CA GLU A 151 18.79 26.05 17.17
C GLU A 151 17.37 26.21 17.74
N LYS A 152 16.89 25.24 18.54
CA LYS A 152 15.53 25.29 19.08
C LYS A 152 15.37 26.17 20.33
N ASN A 153 16.46 26.59 20.96
CA ASN A 153 16.42 27.52 22.10
C ASN A 153 16.67 28.96 21.67
N ASP A 154 17.51 29.20 20.66
CA ASP A 154 17.77 30.56 20.16
C ASP A 154 16.54 31.17 19.44
N GLU A 155 15.61 30.35 18.94
CA GLU A 155 14.34 30.81 18.34
C GLU A 155 13.23 31.09 19.38
N LYS A 156 13.42 30.69 20.65
CA LYS A 156 12.48 31.01 21.75
C LYS A 156 12.87 32.25 22.54
N ASP A 157 14.15 32.61 22.64
CA ASP A 157 14.58 33.82 23.36
C ASP A 157 14.37 35.11 22.55
N HIS A 158 14.08 35.03 21.24
CA HIS A 158 13.89 36.22 20.41
C HIS A 158 12.43 36.70 20.28
N ASN A 159 11.44 35.96 20.79
CA ASN A 159 10.01 36.29 20.60
C ASN A 159 9.26 36.63 21.90
N ASP A 160 9.96 36.76 23.04
CA ASP A 160 9.36 37.08 24.36
C ASP A 160 9.88 38.43 24.91
N GLY A 161 10.31 39.33 24.03
CA GLY A 161 10.94 40.62 24.36
C GLY A 161 10.14 41.87 24.00
N SER A 162 8.87 41.76 23.58
CA SER A 162 8.02 42.93 23.30
C SER A 162 6.69 42.84 24.03
N ALA A 163 6.76 42.74 25.35
CA ALA A 163 5.68 43.19 26.22
C ALA A 163 6.29 44.27 27.10
N ASP A 164 6.02 45.53 26.76
CA ASP A 164 6.11 46.62 27.73
C ASP A 164 4.72 47.26 27.87
N PRO A 165 4.29 47.55 29.11
CA PRO A 165 2.95 48.04 29.45
C PRO A 165 2.93 49.58 29.49
N GLU A 166 1.78 50.14 29.92
CA GLU A 166 1.53 51.57 30.25
C GLU A 166 1.12 52.45 29.04
N HIS A 167 0.06 53.26 29.06
CA HIS A 167 -0.88 53.72 30.09
C HIS A 167 -2.20 54.17 29.34
N PRO A 168 -3.31 54.47 30.04
CA PRO A 168 -4.65 54.73 29.52
C PRO A 168 -4.86 56.20 29.14
N VAL A 169 -6.04 56.49 28.55
CA VAL A 169 -6.96 57.61 28.83
C VAL A 169 -7.67 58.07 27.54
N SER A 170 -8.98 58.34 27.72
CA SER A 170 -9.87 59.22 26.94
C SER A 170 -10.18 58.82 25.50
N GLN A 171 -11.43 58.39 25.25
CA GLN A 171 -12.58 59.23 24.89
C GLN A 171 -12.54 59.74 23.43
N LEU A 172 -13.74 59.70 22.85
CA LEU A 172 -14.24 60.50 21.74
C LEU A 172 -14.05 59.98 20.31
N LEU A 173 -15.19 60.05 19.61
CA LEU A 173 -15.45 59.94 18.17
C LEU A 173 -15.61 58.51 17.64
N GLN A 174 -16.73 58.11 17.04
CA GLN A 174 -18.03 58.76 16.79
C GLN A 174 -18.95 57.65 16.26
#